data_AF-A0A1M5WL51-F1
#
_entry.id   AF-A0A1M5WL51-F1
#
_cell.length_a   1.000
_cell.length_b   1.000
_cell.length_c   1.000
_cell.angle_alpha   90.00
_cell.angle_beta   90.00
_cell.angle_gamma   90.00
#
_symmetry.space_group_name_H-M   'P 1'
#
loop_
_entity.id
_entity.type
_entity.pdbx_description
1 polymer ?
#
loop_
_entity_poly.entity_id
_entity_poly.type
_entity_poly.pdbx_seq_one_letter_code
_entity_poly.pdbx_strand_id
1 'polypeptide(L)'
;MFARILACAFIGLMTAGSFAAAPAPDGFVLIKGGTFNMGSPANEDWRSADETLHKVTVSDFQIAKFEVTQKIYREVMGENPSSFKGDNLPVENVTWLDAVRFCNKLSEREKRKPVYEISDDGKTVSWNREANGYRLPTEAEWEYAARGGTTTPFYTKKAPGADDVNFYGHYPYQIEQNYFNDEVLECGCRRQGNICDPGNGGL
;
A
#
# COMPACT_ATOMS: atom_id res chain seq x y z
N MET A 1 -1.92 10.84 -6.44
CA MET A 1 -3.32 10.67 -6.92
C MET A 1 -3.93 9.41 -6.29
N PHE A 2 -5.00 9.59 -5.50
CA PHE A 2 -5.91 8.60 -4.91
C PHE A 2 -5.37 7.47 -4.01
N ALA A 3 -5.56 7.68 -2.71
CA ALA A 3 -5.66 6.64 -1.69
C ALA A 3 -6.50 5.46 -2.17
N ARG A 4 -5.90 4.28 -2.34
CA ARG A 4 -6.63 3.04 -2.62
C ARG A 4 -6.42 1.94 -1.59
N ILE A 5 -5.74 2.23 -0.49
CA ILE A 5 -5.53 1.26 0.57
C ILE A 5 -5.78 1.95 1.91
N LEU A 6 -6.90 1.59 2.55
CA LEU A 6 -7.19 2.06 3.90
C LEU A 6 -6.26 1.31 4.86
N ALA A 7 -5.12 1.91 5.16
CA ALA A 7 -4.33 1.58 6.34
C ALA A 7 -4.58 2.68 7.37
N CYS A 8 -4.89 2.36 8.63
CA CYS A 8 -4.76 3.33 9.71
C CYS A 8 -3.34 3.17 10.32
N ALA A 9 -2.68 4.28 10.63
CA ALA A 9 -1.48 4.39 11.42
C ALA A 9 -1.81 4.91 12.83
N PHE A 10 -0.97 4.56 13.80
CA PHE A 10 -1.07 4.98 15.19
C PHE A 10 0.25 5.64 15.62
N ILE A 11 0.17 6.86 16.20
CA ILE A 11 1.31 7.53 16.84
C ILE A 11 1.10 7.49 18.35
N GLY A 12 2.05 6.89 19.07
CA GLY A 12 2.19 7.07 20.51
C GLY A 12 3.03 8.32 20.81
N LEU A 13 2.51 9.25 21.60
CA LEU A 13 3.27 10.39 22.12
C LEU A 13 4.39 9.87 23.03
N MET A 14 5.65 10.11 22.67
CA MET A 14 6.83 9.71 23.46
C MET A 14 7.21 10.86 24.41
N THR A 15 6.90 10.74 25.70
CA THR A 15 7.61 11.50 26.74
C THR A 15 8.91 10.79 27.07
N ALA A 16 9.98 11.56 27.31
CA ALA A 16 11.32 11.05 27.55
C ALA A 16 11.39 10.22 28.84
N GLY A 17 11.37 8.90 28.72
CA GLY A 17 11.60 7.95 29.81
C GLY A 17 11.37 6.52 29.34
N SER A 18 12.42 5.70 29.36
CA SER A 18 12.49 4.25 29.08
C SER A 18 11.41 3.64 28.17
N PHE A 19 11.85 3.31 26.94
CA PHE A 19 11.08 2.61 25.92
C PHE A 19 10.64 1.21 26.36
N ALA A 20 9.38 1.09 26.76
CA ALA A 20 8.54 0.01 26.27
C ALA A 20 7.47 0.67 25.40
N ALA A 21 7.70 0.69 24.07
CA ALA A 21 6.65 1.04 23.12
C ALA A 21 5.44 0.16 23.48
N ALA A 22 4.30 0.78 23.81
CA ALA A 22 3.09 0.03 24.11
C ALA A 22 2.92 -1.07 23.04
N PRO A 23 2.65 -2.32 23.44
CA PRO A 23 2.54 -3.42 22.49
C PRO A 23 1.57 -3.02 21.39
N ALA A 24 1.97 -3.26 20.14
CA ALA A 24 1.13 -2.89 19.01
C ALA A 24 -0.24 -3.56 19.19
N PRO A 25 -1.35 -2.82 18.97
CA PRO A 25 -2.68 -3.43 18.91
C PRO A 25 -2.65 -4.63 17.96
N ASP A 26 -3.43 -5.68 18.25
CA ASP A 26 -3.44 -6.89 17.43
C ASP A 26 -3.58 -6.54 15.94
N GLY A 27 -2.59 -6.96 15.14
CA GLY A 27 -2.53 -6.69 13.69
C GLY A 27 -1.77 -5.42 13.27
N PHE A 28 -1.20 -4.64 14.20
CA PHE A 28 -0.31 -3.53 13.90
C PHE A 28 1.16 -3.92 14.04
N VAL A 29 2.03 -3.24 13.28
CA VAL A 29 3.48 -3.44 13.29
C VAL A 29 4.15 -2.12 13.64
N LEU A 30 5.11 -2.16 14.57
CA LEU A 30 5.97 -1.02 14.88
C LEU A 30 7.03 -0.86 13.79
N ILE A 31 7.04 0.31 13.15
CA ILE A 31 8.05 0.73 12.20
C ILE A 31 8.97 1.73 12.91
N LYS A 32 10.26 1.40 12.96
CA LYS A 32 11.28 2.32 13.46
C LYS A 32 11.47 3.45 12.46
N GLY A 33 11.39 4.68 12.94
CA GLY A 33 11.57 5.88 12.16
C GLY A 33 13.00 5.99 11.62
N GLY A 34 13.13 6.78 10.55
CA GLY A 34 14.40 6.99 9.87
C GLY A 34 14.27 8.01 8.75
N THR A 35 15.39 8.29 8.10
CA THR A 35 15.45 9.17 6.93
C THR A 35 15.57 8.32 5.67
N PHE A 36 14.75 8.62 4.66
CA PHE A 36 14.77 7.96 3.36
C PHE A 36 14.58 8.96 2.22
N ASN A 37 14.80 8.51 0.99
CA ASN A 37 14.47 9.28 -0.20
C ASN A 37 13.05 8.90 -0.63
N MET A 38 12.13 9.87 -0.53
CA MET A 38 10.76 9.77 -1.00
C MET A 38 10.66 10.21 -2.46
N GLY A 39 9.81 9.56 -3.25
CA GLY A 39 9.71 9.75 -4.71
C GLY A 39 10.65 8.85 -5.50
N SER A 40 10.72 9.03 -6.82
CA SER A 40 11.44 8.14 -7.73
C SER A 40 12.62 8.85 -8.43
N PRO A 41 13.74 8.15 -8.71
CA PRO A 41 14.83 8.70 -9.51
C PRO A 41 14.34 9.22 -10.86
N ALA A 42 14.98 10.27 -11.39
CA ALA A 42 14.54 10.89 -12.66
C ALA A 42 14.59 9.95 -13.88
N ASN A 43 15.37 8.87 -13.79
CA ASN A 43 15.54 7.84 -14.82
C ASN A 43 14.73 6.55 -14.53
N GLU A 44 13.85 6.54 -13.52
CA GLU A 44 12.97 5.41 -13.28
C GLU A 44 11.86 5.36 -14.35
N ASP A 45 11.70 4.20 -14.97
CA ASP A 45 10.70 4.00 -16.01
C ASP A 45 9.28 4.21 -15.46
N TRP A 46 8.45 4.86 -16.25
CA TRP A 46 7.03 5.10 -15.95
C TRP A 46 6.75 5.91 -14.67
N ARG A 47 7.75 6.65 -14.17
CA ARG A 47 7.54 7.65 -13.11
C ARG A 47 6.58 8.76 -13.53
N SER A 48 5.83 9.28 -12.56
CA SER A 48 5.02 10.49 -12.70
C SER A 48 5.84 11.75 -12.44
N ALA A 49 5.35 12.90 -12.92
CA ALA A 49 6.06 14.17 -12.79
C ALA A 49 6.15 14.69 -11.33
N ASP A 50 5.20 14.31 -10.48
CA ASP A 50 5.12 14.69 -9.06
C ASP A 50 5.96 13.80 -8.13
N GLU A 51 6.59 12.73 -8.64
CA GLU A 51 7.46 11.84 -7.87
C GLU A 51 8.89 12.38 -7.73
N THR A 52 9.04 13.65 -7.37
CA THR A 52 10.36 14.28 -7.23
C THR A 52 11.12 13.68 -6.04
N LEU A 53 12.33 13.16 -6.28
CA LEU A 53 13.16 12.56 -5.24
C LEU A 53 13.62 13.60 -4.21
N HIS A 54 13.29 13.40 -2.93
CA HIS A 54 13.70 14.28 -1.83
C HIS A 54 13.85 13.52 -0.51
N LYS A 55 14.64 14.05 0.43
CA LYS A 55 14.87 13.42 1.73
C LYS A 55 13.74 13.75 2.70
N VAL A 56 13.16 12.72 3.31
CA VAL A 56 12.12 12.84 4.34
C VAL A 56 12.53 12.04 5.57
N THR A 57 12.27 12.59 6.75
CA THR A 57 12.47 11.90 8.04
C THR A 57 11.11 11.62 8.66
N VAL A 58 10.86 10.35 8.97
CA VAL A 58 9.66 9.89 9.69
C VAL A 58 10.05 9.44 11.09
N SER A 59 9.24 9.77 12.09
CA SER A 59 9.39 9.28 13.47
C SER A 59 9.00 7.80 13.57
N ASP A 60 9.21 7.17 14.72
CA ASP A 60 8.63 5.85 15.00
C ASP A 60 7.09 5.93 14.89
N PHE A 61 6.47 4.98 14.20
CA PHE A 61 5.01 4.87 14.10
C PHE A 61 4.58 3.41 14.02
N GLN A 62 3.29 3.17 14.27
CA GLN A 62 2.69 1.85 14.05
C GLN A 62 1.75 1.92 12.85
N ILE A 63 1.74 0.88 12.03
CA ILE A 63 0.82 0.76 10.89
C ILE A 63 0.18 -0.62 10.88
N ALA A 64 -1.08 -0.69 10.46
CA ALA A 64 -1.76 -1.97 10.28
C ALA A 64 -0.97 -2.84 9.27
N LYS A 65 -0.77 -4.11 9.61
CA LYS A 65 -0.08 -5.09 8.75
C LYS A 65 -0.82 -5.35 7.45
N PHE A 66 -2.15 -5.27 7.52
CA PHE A 66 -3.05 -5.52 6.41
C PHE A 66 -3.98 -4.33 6.23
N GLU A 67 -4.56 -4.24 5.05
CA GLU A 67 -5.64 -3.30 4.76
C GLU A 67 -6.84 -3.56 5.68
N VAL A 68 -7.60 -2.52 5.97
CA VAL A 68 -8.82 -2.63 6.78
C VAL A 68 -9.80 -3.58 6.09
N THR A 69 -10.15 -4.67 6.76
CA THR A 69 -11.05 -5.68 6.19
C THR A 69 -12.51 -5.27 6.28
N GLN A 70 -13.35 -5.86 5.43
CA GLN A 70 -14.81 -5.65 5.45
C GLN A 70 -15.42 -6.01 6.81
N LYS A 71 -14.90 -7.04 7.48
CA LYS A 71 -15.36 -7.44 8.82
C LYS A 71 -15.17 -6.33 9.85
N ILE A 72 -13.94 -5.82 10.01
CA ILE A 72 -13.67 -4.80 11.03
C ILE A 72 -14.37 -3.48 10.70
N TYR A 73 -14.45 -3.12 9.41
CA TYR A 73 -15.18 -1.93 8.97
C TYR A 73 -16.65 -2.02 9.35
N ARG A 74 -17.30 -3.16 9.08
CA ARG A 74 -18.70 -3.40 9.45
C ARG A 74 -18.93 -3.40 10.95
N GLU A 75 -18.01 -3.95 11.76
CA GLU A 75 -18.11 -3.92 13.21
C GLU A 75 -18.04 -2.50 13.79
N VAL A 76 -17.27 -1.60 13.17
CA VAL A 76 -17.03 -0.23 13.66
C VAL A 76 -18.06 0.76 13.11
N MET A 77 -18.36 0.66 11.81
CA MET A 77 -19.23 1.61 11.11
C MET A 77 -20.70 1.17 11.08
N GLY A 78 -20.96 -0.14 11.17
CA GLY A 78 -22.30 -0.73 11.07
C GLY A 78 -22.75 -1.05 9.64
N GLU A 79 -21.89 -0.83 8.64
CA GLU A 79 -22.21 -1.02 7.22
C GLU A 79 -21.05 -1.63 6.43
N ASN A 80 -21.30 -2.05 5.19
CA ASN A 80 -20.27 -2.55 4.28
C ASN A 80 -20.52 -2.05 2.84
N PRO A 81 -19.82 -0.98 2.38
CA PRO A 81 -20.02 -0.39 1.06
C PRO A 81 -19.36 -1.16 -0.09
N SER A 82 -18.59 -2.21 0.20
CA SER A 82 -17.78 -2.92 -0.80
C SER A 82 -18.64 -3.63 -1.86
N SER A 83 -18.29 -3.49 -3.14
CA SER A 83 -18.83 -4.29 -4.24
C SER A 83 -18.46 -5.78 -4.11
N PHE A 84 -17.19 -6.09 -3.85
CA PHE A 84 -16.74 -7.46 -3.64
C PHE A 84 -17.05 -7.87 -2.20
N LYS A 85 -17.53 -9.09 -1.97
CA LYS A 85 -17.97 -9.53 -0.64
C LYS A 85 -17.07 -10.62 -0.07
N GLY A 86 -16.55 -10.37 1.13
CA GLY A 86 -15.80 -11.34 1.91
C GLY A 86 -15.23 -10.71 3.17
N ASP A 87 -15.40 -11.37 4.31
CA ASP A 87 -15.02 -10.80 5.62
C ASP A 87 -13.53 -10.46 5.75
N ASN A 88 -12.66 -11.23 5.06
CA ASN A 88 -11.21 -11.05 5.04
C ASN A 88 -10.72 -10.26 3.81
N LEU A 89 -11.62 -9.78 2.95
CA LEU A 89 -11.26 -8.90 1.85
C LEU A 89 -11.12 -7.47 2.37
N PRO A 90 -10.30 -6.63 1.72
CA PRO A 90 -10.27 -5.21 2.03
C PRO A 90 -11.62 -4.55 1.78
N VAL A 91 -11.93 -3.55 2.60
CA VAL A 91 -13.07 -2.68 2.34
C VAL A 91 -12.75 -1.72 1.21
N GLU A 92 -13.62 -1.68 0.21
CA GLU A 92 -13.59 -0.71 -0.90
C GLU A 92 -14.92 0.04 -1.04
N ASN A 93 -14.95 1.04 -1.93
CA ASN A 93 -15.98 2.09 -2.04
C ASN A 93 -16.14 2.97 -0.79
N VAL A 94 -15.03 3.28 -0.12
CA VAL A 94 -14.99 4.15 1.06
C VAL A 94 -14.44 5.52 0.65
N THR A 95 -15.13 6.62 1.00
CA THR A 95 -14.60 7.96 0.75
C THR A 95 -13.49 8.30 1.75
N TRP A 96 -12.67 9.31 1.44
CA TRP A 96 -11.66 9.78 2.38
C TRP A 96 -12.28 10.24 3.72
N LEU A 97 -13.44 10.90 3.68
CA LEU A 97 -14.13 11.34 4.89
C LEU A 97 -14.63 10.16 5.72
N ASP A 98 -15.13 9.10 5.08
CA ASP A 98 -15.56 7.89 5.77
C ASP A 98 -14.38 7.16 6.42
N ALA A 99 -13.22 7.14 5.76
CA ALA A 99 -11.98 6.61 6.31
C ALA A 99 -11.51 7.37 7.56
N VAL A 100 -11.58 8.71 7.54
CA VAL A 100 -11.30 9.58 8.69
C VAL A 100 -12.27 9.29 9.85
N ARG A 101 -13.57 9.20 9.55
CA ARG A 101 -14.61 8.84 10.53
C ARG A 101 -14.38 7.45 11.12
N PHE A 102 -13.98 6.48 10.29
CA PHE A 102 -13.63 5.13 10.72
C PHE A 102 -12.47 5.15 11.73
N CYS A 103 -11.35 5.82 11.44
CA CYS A 103 -10.22 5.83 12.38
C CYS A 103 -10.62 6.54 13.71
N ASN A 104 -11.48 7.57 13.68
CA ASN A 104 -12.04 8.18 14.90
C ASN A 104 -12.92 7.20 15.70
N LYS A 105 -13.90 6.55 15.06
CA LYS A 105 -14.77 5.55 15.73
C LYS A 105 -13.97 4.37 16.29
N LEU A 106 -12.96 3.91 15.55
CA LEU A 106 -12.07 2.86 16.03
C LEU A 106 -11.28 3.33 17.27
N SER A 107 -10.84 4.59 17.29
CA SER A 107 -10.19 5.18 18.46
C SER A 107 -11.12 5.19 19.67
N GLU A 108 -12.37 5.61 19.49
CA GLU A 108 -13.38 5.62 20.56
C GLU A 108 -13.69 4.21 21.08
N ARG A 109 -13.86 3.23 20.17
CA ARG A 109 -14.07 1.81 20.52
C ARG A 109 -12.96 1.27 21.42
N GLU A 110 -11.73 1.69 21.18
CA GLU A 110 -10.55 1.30 21.97
C GLU A 110 -10.21 2.26 23.10
N LYS A 111 -11.09 3.22 23.42
CA LYS A 111 -10.91 4.21 24.50
C LYS A 111 -9.65 5.07 24.33
N ARG A 112 -9.32 5.40 23.09
CA ARG A 112 -8.25 6.34 22.69
C ARG A 112 -8.84 7.69 22.32
N LYS A 113 -8.02 8.75 22.39
CA LYS A 113 -8.44 10.09 21.97
C LYS A 113 -8.51 10.14 20.45
N PRO A 114 -9.66 10.48 19.82
CA PRO A 114 -9.76 10.65 18.38
C PRO A 114 -8.75 11.66 17.85
N VAL A 115 -8.22 11.39 16.66
CA VAL A 115 -7.14 12.19 16.06
C VAL A 115 -7.68 13.33 15.22
N TYR A 116 -8.84 13.12 14.60
CA TYR A 116 -9.43 14.10 13.69
C TYR A 116 -10.55 14.86 14.37
N GLU A 117 -10.61 16.17 14.14
CA GLU A 117 -11.78 16.99 14.46
C GLU A 117 -12.43 17.38 13.14
N ILE A 118 -13.70 17.03 12.97
CA ILE A 118 -14.46 17.26 11.74
C ILE A 118 -15.47 18.36 12.05
N SER A 119 -15.53 19.40 11.21
CA SER A 119 -16.53 20.46 11.33
C SER A 119 -17.95 19.92 11.12
N ASP A 120 -18.96 20.62 11.67
CA ASP A 120 -20.37 20.20 11.57
C ASP A 120 -20.85 20.04 10.11
N ASP A 121 -20.29 20.84 9.19
CA ASP A 121 -20.57 20.77 7.75
C ASP A 121 -19.78 19.68 7.01
N GLY A 122 -18.86 18.99 7.69
CA GLY A 122 -18.02 17.93 7.14
C GLY A 122 -16.95 18.39 6.14
N LYS A 123 -16.77 19.71 5.96
CA LYS A 123 -15.84 20.25 4.94
C LYS A 123 -14.43 20.47 5.46
N THR A 124 -14.28 20.70 6.76
CA THR A 124 -12.99 20.95 7.40
C THR A 124 -12.65 19.79 8.30
N VAL A 125 -11.45 19.25 8.13
CA VAL A 125 -10.91 18.21 9.01
C VAL A 125 -9.57 18.71 9.53
N SER A 126 -9.48 18.88 10.84
CA SER A 126 -8.23 19.21 11.53
C SER A 126 -7.62 17.93 12.12
N TRP A 127 -6.30 17.93 12.29
CA TRP A 127 -5.56 16.81 12.88
C TRP A 127 -4.93 17.26 14.20
N ASN A 128 -5.41 16.69 15.31
CA ASN A 128 -4.79 16.81 16.61
C ASN A 128 -3.58 15.87 16.75
N ARG A 129 -2.37 16.44 16.66
CA ARG A 129 -1.11 15.68 16.71
C ARG A 129 -0.75 15.14 18.10
N GLU A 130 -1.44 15.59 19.14
CA GLU A 130 -1.22 15.13 20.52
C GLU A 130 -2.11 13.93 20.89
N ALA A 131 -3.10 13.61 20.05
CA ALA A 131 -3.99 12.48 20.25
C ALA A 131 -3.29 11.14 19.99
N ASN A 132 -3.69 10.11 20.74
CA ASN A 132 -3.18 8.75 20.67
C ASN A 132 -4.17 7.77 19.99
N GLY A 133 -5.05 8.30 19.14
CA GLY A 133 -5.98 7.50 18.34
C GLY A 133 -5.37 7.04 17.02
N TYR A 134 -6.19 6.34 16.26
CA TYR A 134 -5.90 5.92 14.89
C TYR A 134 -6.11 7.07 13.91
N ARG A 135 -5.32 7.07 12.84
CA ARG A 135 -5.40 8.02 11.73
C ARG A 135 -4.98 7.37 10.43
N LEU A 136 -5.13 8.01 9.29
CA LEU A 136 -4.47 7.57 8.06
C LEU A 136 -2.95 7.86 8.14
N PRO A 137 -2.09 6.99 7.56
CA PRO A 137 -0.68 7.31 7.38
C PRO A 137 -0.55 8.55 6.49
N THR A 138 0.48 9.35 6.76
CA THR A 138 0.90 10.35 5.78
C THR A 138 1.49 9.65 4.56
N GLU A 139 1.55 10.34 3.43
CA GLU A 139 2.14 9.79 2.20
C GLU A 139 3.59 9.32 2.44
N ALA A 140 4.37 10.10 3.20
CA ALA A 140 5.73 9.75 3.58
C ALA A 140 5.82 8.50 4.46
N GLU A 141 4.94 8.35 5.45
CA GLU A 141 4.89 7.14 6.30
C GLU A 141 4.48 5.91 5.50
N TRP A 142 3.51 6.07 4.60
CA TRP A 142 3.05 4.99 3.73
C TRP A 142 4.16 4.53 2.78
N GLU A 143 4.83 5.46 2.09
CA GLU A 143 5.93 5.12 1.19
C GLU A 143 7.13 4.53 1.95
N TYR A 144 7.47 5.07 3.13
CA TYR A 144 8.53 4.52 3.97
C TYR A 144 8.25 3.07 4.36
N ALA A 145 7.01 2.77 4.78
CA ALA A 145 6.58 1.43 5.11
C ALA A 145 6.58 0.51 3.88
N ALA A 146 6.06 0.98 2.74
CA ALA A 146 5.96 0.22 1.50
C ALA A 146 7.33 -0.15 0.93
N ARG A 147 8.32 0.74 1.04
CA ARG A 147 9.69 0.49 0.57
C ARG A 147 10.40 -0.61 1.36
N GLY A 148 10.05 -0.82 2.63
CA GLY A 148 10.67 -1.86 3.46
C GLY A 148 12.20 -1.76 3.54
N GLY A 149 12.75 -0.55 3.47
CA GLY A 149 14.19 -0.28 3.45
C GLY A 149 14.89 -0.43 2.09
N THR A 150 14.15 -0.69 1.00
CA THR A 150 14.69 -0.73 -0.36
C THR A 150 14.58 0.62 -1.07
N THR A 151 15.40 0.83 -2.09
CA THR A 151 15.35 2.00 -2.99
C THR A 151 14.94 1.63 -4.41
N THR A 152 14.51 0.39 -4.61
CA THR A 152 14.04 -0.15 -5.89
C THR A 152 12.57 0.21 -6.14
N PRO A 153 12.08 0.09 -7.38
CA PRO A 153 10.66 0.36 -7.69
C PRO A 153 9.70 -0.53 -6.89
N PHE A 154 10.10 -1.78 -6.63
CA PHE A 154 9.34 -2.74 -5.82
C PHE A 154 10.11 -3.11 -4.56
N TYR A 155 9.41 -3.33 -3.45
CA TYR A 155 10.01 -3.79 -2.20
C TYR A 155 10.64 -5.18 -2.31
N THR A 156 10.14 -6.00 -3.25
CA THR A 156 10.70 -7.30 -3.65
C THR A 156 12.02 -7.18 -4.41
N LYS A 157 12.51 -5.96 -4.64
CA LYS A 157 13.72 -5.60 -5.43
C LYS A 157 13.65 -5.90 -6.92
N LYS A 158 12.71 -6.74 -7.34
CA LYS A 158 12.41 -7.10 -8.72
C LYS A 158 10.92 -6.93 -8.97
N ALA A 159 10.54 -6.65 -10.21
CA ALA A 159 9.15 -6.63 -10.61
C ALA A 159 8.49 -7.98 -10.28
N PRO A 160 7.37 -8.01 -9.54
CA PRO A 160 6.68 -9.25 -9.24
C PRO A 160 6.03 -9.81 -10.51
N GLY A 161 6.10 -11.13 -10.67
CA GLY A 161 5.38 -11.86 -11.71
C GLY A 161 3.92 -12.12 -11.32
N ALA A 162 3.10 -12.57 -12.27
CA ALA A 162 1.70 -12.92 -12.00
C ALA A 162 1.57 -14.13 -11.05
N ASP A 163 2.64 -14.92 -10.89
CA ASP A 163 2.74 -15.98 -9.89
C ASP A 163 3.03 -15.44 -8.47
N ASP A 164 3.61 -14.24 -8.37
CA ASP A 164 3.98 -13.60 -7.10
C ASP A 164 2.84 -12.75 -6.53
N VAL A 165 2.08 -12.07 -7.39
CA VAL A 165 0.97 -11.19 -7.01
C VAL A 165 -0.21 -11.32 -7.98
N ASN A 166 -1.43 -11.19 -7.47
CA ASN A 166 -2.65 -11.35 -8.26
C ASN A 166 -2.94 -10.10 -9.12
N PHE A 167 -2.22 -9.95 -10.23
CA PHE A 167 -2.45 -8.89 -11.23
C PHE A 167 -2.58 -9.46 -12.65
N TYR A 168 -3.13 -8.65 -13.56
CA TYR A 168 -3.25 -9.03 -14.95
C TYR A 168 -1.87 -8.95 -15.64
N GLY A 169 -1.16 -10.08 -15.70
CA GLY A 169 0.23 -10.21 -16.16
C GLY A 169 0.52 -9.88 -17.63
N HIS A 170 -0.46 -9.44 -18.41
CA HIS A 170 -0.26 -9.08 -19.82
C HIS A 170 0.57 -7.79 -20.03
N TYR A 171 0.73 -6.97 -18.99
CA TYR A 171 1.52 -5.73 -19.04
C TYR A 171 2.48 -5.64 -17.85
N PRO A 172 3.55 -6.47 -17.82
CA PRO A 172 4.55 -6.40 -16.77
C PRO A 172 5.31 -5.06 -16.83
N TYR A 173 5.83 -4.63 -15.69
CA TYR A 173 6.72 -3.47 -15.63
C TYR A 173 7.88 -3.60 -16.63
N GLN A 174 8.24 -2.50 -17.30
CA GLN A 174 9.24 -2.49 -18.38
C GLN A 174 8.94 -3.46 -19.54
N ILE A 175 7.67 -3.58 -19.95
CA ILE A 175 7.27 -4.47 -21.06
C ILE A 175 8.12 -4.26 -22.33
N GLU A 176 8.45 -3.02 -22.67
CA GLU A 176 9.22 -2.69 -23.88
C GLU A 176 10.65 -3.22 -23.85
N GLN A 177 11.28 -3.30 -22.68
CA GLN A 177 12.62 -3.89 -22.53
C GLN A 177 12.58 -5.42 -22.46
N ASN A 178 11.45 -6.00 -22.05
CA ASN A 178 11.28 -7.44 -21.88
C ASN A 178 10.84 -8.17 -23.17
N TYR A 179 10.21 -7.49 -24.13
CA TYR A 179 9.78 -8.08 -25.41
C TYR A 179 10.80 -7.91 -26.56
N PHE A 180 11.69 -6.92 -26.48
CA PHE A 180 12.63 -6.58 -27.55
C PHE A 180 14.10 -6.83 -27.19
N ASN A 181 14.37 -7.86 -26.38
CA ASN A 181 15.73 -8.36 -26.25
C ASN A 181 15.89 -9.55 -27.21
N ASP A 182 16.83 -9.45 -28.15
CA ASP A 182 17.07 -10.47 -29.20
C ASP A 182 17.39 -11.87 -28.63
N GLU A 183 17.70 -11.97 -27.33
CA GLU A 183 17.88 -13.24 -26.62
C GLU A 183 16.58 -14.02 -26.33
N VAL A 184 15.40 -13.37 -26.36
CA VAL A 184 14.10 -14.01 -26.03
C VAL A 184 13.32 -14.45 -27.30
N LEU A 185 13.87 -14.17 -28.50
CA LEU A 185 13.31 -14.67 -29.76
C LEU A 185 13.65 -16.14 -30.06
N GLU A 186 14.31 -16.87 -29.16
CA GLU A 186 14.36 -18.34 -29.21
C GLU A 186 13.09 -18.98 -28.62
N CYS A 187 11.93 -18.55 -29.10
CA CYS A 187 10.74 -19.41 -29.14
C CYS A 187 10.98 -20.49 -30.22
N GLY A 188 11.80 -21.49 -29.88
CA GLY A 188 11.62 -22.87 -30.34
C GLY A 188 11.59 -23.14 -31.84
N CYS A 189 12.42 -22.49 -32.66
CA CYS A 189 12.72 -23.00 -34.00
C CYS A 189 14.22 -22.94 -34.25
N ARG A 190 14.94 -23.97 -33.77
CA ARG A 190 16.29 -24.25 -34.28
C ARG A 190 16.20 -24.31 -35.79
N ARG A 191 16.89 -23.41 -36.49
CA ARG A 191 17.34 -23.67 -37.86
C ARG A 191 18.37 -24.79 -37.82
N GLN A 192 17.92 -26.03 -37.62
CA GLN A 192 18.60 -27.19 -38.18
C GLN A 192 17.77 -27.61 -39.38
N GLY A 193 18.46 -27.67 -40.53
CA GLY A 193 17.86 -27.60 -41.85
C GLY A 193 16.70 -28.56 -42.13
N ASN A 194 15.87 -28.10 -43.05
CA ASN A 194 14.88 -28.81 -43.87
C ASN A 194 13.72 -29.54 -43.16
N ILE A 195 12.53 -29.13 -43.62
CA ILE A 195 11.21 -29.81 -43.56
C ILE A 195 10.36 -29.45 -42.34
N CYS A 196 9.48 -28.47 -42.55
CA CYS A 196 8.20 -28.36 -41.85
C CYS A 196 7.16 -29.11 -42.69
N ASP A 197 6.51 -30.14 -42.13
CA ASP A 197 5.33 -30.78 -42.72
C ASP A 197 4.07 -30.33 -41.94
N PRO A 198 3.09 -29.67 -42.59
CA PRO A 198 1.84 -29.29 -41.95
C PRO A 198 0.71 -30.23 -42.41
N GLY A 199 0.11 -31.01 -41.51
CA GLY A 199 -1.00 -31.86 -41.94
C GLY A 199 -1.79 -32.58 -40.85
N ASN A 200 -2.75 -31.86 -40.26
CA ASN A 200 -4.09 -32.30 -39.82
C ASN A 200 -4.30 -33.59 -39.01
N GLY A 201 -4.96 -33.41 -37.86
CA GLY A 201 -5.78 -34.46 -37.24
C GLY A 201 -7.09 -34.70 -37.99
N GLY A 202 -7.59 -35.94 -37.90
CA GLY A 202 -8.93 -36.35 -38.35
C GLY A 202 -9.25 -37.81 -38.03
N LEU A 203 -10.24 -37.98 -37.14
CA LEU A 203 -10.93 -39.18 -36.61
C LEU A 203 -10.18 -40.01 -35.54
#